data_AF-A0AAN4J2Z7-F1
#
_entry.id   AF-A0AAN4J2Z7-F1
#
_cell.length_a   1.000
_cell.length_b   1.000
_cell.length_c   1.000
_cell.angle_alpha   90.00
_cell.angle_beta   90.00
_cell.angle_gamma   90.00
#
_symmetry.space_group_name_H-M   'P 1'
#
loop_
_entity.id
_entity.type
_entity.pdbx_description
1 polymer ?
#
loop_
_entity_poly.entity_id
_entity_poly.type
_entity_poly.pdbx_seq_one_letter_code
_entity_poly.pdbx_strand_id
1 'polypeptide(L)' 'MEVVAEGVETPDCLAWLRQAGCDTVQGFLFARPMPAA' A
#
# COMPACT_ATOMS: atom_id res chain seq x y z
N MET A 1 8.12 10.66 -11.85
CA MET A 1 7.54 10.98 -10.54
C MET A 1 7.00 9.69 -9.99
N GLU A 2 7.41 9.29 -8.79
CA GLU A 2 6.93 8.08 -8.13
C GLU A 2 5.77 8.45 -7.19
N VAL A 3 4.74 7.61 -7.13
CA VAL A 3 3.56 7.81 -6.27
C VAL A 3 3.43 6.60 -5.36
N VAL A 4 3.21 6.85 -4.07
CA VAL A 4 2.95 5.82 -3.07
C VAL A 4 1.50 5.93 -2.62
N ALA A 5 0.72 4.87 -2.75
CA ALA A 5 -0.61 4.81 -2.14
C ALA A 5 -0.53 4.29 -0.70
N GLU A 6 -0.90 5.13 0.25
CA GLU A 6 -0.91 4.79 1.68
C GLU A 6 -2.30 4.39 2.17
N GLY A 7 -2.35 3.63 3.26
CA GLY A 7 -3.61 3.17 3.87
C GLY A 7 -4.20 1.90 3.24
N VAL A 8 -3.38 1.05 2.62
CA VAL A 8 -3.83 -0.24 2.06
C VAL A 8 -4.09 -1.26 3.17
N GLU A 9 -5.34 -1.41 3.57
CA GLU A 9 -5.73 -2.28 4.69
C GLU A 9 -6.39 -3.60 4.26
N THR A 10 -6.92 -3.66 3.03
CA THR A 10 -7.66 -4.85 2.54
C THR A 10 -7.13 -5.31 1.17
N PRO A 11 -7.27 -6.61 0.84
CA PRO A 11 -6.93 -7.13 -0.49
C PRO A 11 -7.68 -6.43 -1.63
N ASP A 12 -8.91 -5.97 -1.39
CA ASP A 12 -9.72 -5.26 -2.38
C ASP A 12 -9.14 -3.88 -2.71
N CYS A 13 -8.65 -3.14 -1.71
CA CYS A 13 -7.91 -1.89 -1.93
C CYS A 13 -6.66 -2.13 -2.78
N LEU A 14 -5.90 -3.19 -2.49
CA LEU A 14 -4.72 -3.56 -3.27
C LEU A 14 -5.07 -3.94 -4.72
N ALA A 15 -6.14 -4.70 -4.92
CA ALA A 15 -6.61 -5.09 -6.24
C ALA A 15 -7.02 -3.86 -7.08
N TRP A 16 -7.71 -2.90 -6.47
CA TRP A 16 -8.07 -1.64 -7.12
C TRP A 16 -6.84 -0.81 -7.49
N LEU A 17 -5.88 -0.65 -6.56
CA LEU A 17 -4.64 0.10 -6.81
C LEU A 17 -3.81 -0.50 -7.94
N ARG A 18 -3.73 -1.83 -8.02
CA ARG A 18 -3.08 -2.52 -9.14
C ARG A 18 -3.75 -2.24 -10.48
N GLN A 19 -5.09 -2.23 -10.52
CA GLN A 19 -5.83 -1.89 -11.74
C GLN A 19 -5.64 -0.41 -12.13
N ALA A 20 -5.46 0.47 -11.15
CA ALA A 20 -5.15 1.88 -11.36
C ALA A 20 -3.68 2.15 -11.76
N GLY A 21 -2.84 1.11 -11.83
CA GLY A 21 -1.41 1.24 -12.16
C GLY A 21 -0.56 1.83 -11.04
N CYS A 22 -1.01 1.70 -9.78
CA CYS A 22 -0.23 2.10 -8.63
C CYS A 22 0.63 0.93 -8.15
N ASP A 23 1.94 1.03 -8.39
CA ASP A 23 2.89 -0.07 -8.19
C ASP A 23 3.59 -0.02 -6.82
N THR A 24 3.56 1.14 -6.13
CA THR A 24 4.16 1.35 -4.81
C THR A 24 3.06 1.63 -3.77
N VAL A 25 2.99 0.82 -2.72
CA VAL A 25 1.92 0.89 -1.71
C VAL A 25 2.44 0.71 -0.27
N GLN A 26 1.72 1.30 0.69
CA GLN A 26 1.94 1.10 2.12
C GLN A 26 0.60 0.88 2.84
N GLY A 27 0.55 -0.09 3.76
CA GLY A 27 -0.60 -0.23 4.64
C GLY A 27 -0.57 -1.49 5.50
N PHE A 28 -1.53 -1.58 6.43
CA PHE A 28 -1.60 -2.65 7.42
C PHE A 28 -1.88 -4.03 6.82
N LEU A 29 -2.34 -4.09 5.57
CA LEU A 29 -2.41 -5.35 4.83
C LEU A 29 -1.04 -6.05 4.75
N PHE A 30 0.05 -5.29 4.72
CA PHE A 30 1.42 -5.80 4.62
C PHE A 30 2.11 -5.81 5.98
N ALA A 31 2.14 -4.65 6.65
CA ALA A 31 2.81 -4.50 7.94
C ALA A 31 2.22 -3.33 8.73
N ARG A 32 2.27 -3.45 10.06
CA ARG A 32 2.06 -2.31 10.96
C ARG A 32 3.37 -1.50 11.09
N PRO A 33 3.32 -0.23 11.53
CA PRO A 33 4.52 0.54 11.83
C PRO A 33 5.40 -0.18 12.85
N MET A 34 6.71 -0.13 12.62
CA MET A 34 7.72 -0.78 13.45
C MET A 34 8.75 0.26 13.91
N PRO A 35 9.41 0.08 15.08
CA PRO A 35 10.50 0.95 15.50
C PRO A 35 11.62 0.96 14.47
N ALA A 36 12.30 2.11 14.33
CA ALA A 36 13.55 2.17 13.61
C ALA A 36 14.65 1.46 14.44
N ALA A 37 15.61 0.86 13.74
CA ALA A 37 16.80 0.27 14.36
C ALA A 37 17.81 1.34 14.81
#